data_AF-A0A842L7Z9-F1
#
_entry.id   AF-A0A842L7Z9-F1
#
_cell.length_a   1.000
_cell.length_b   1.000
_cell.length_c   1.000
_cell.angle_alpha   90.00
_cell.angle_beta   90.00
_cell.angle_gamma   90.00
#
_symmetry.space_group_name_H-M   'P 1'
#
loop_
_entity.id
_entity.type
_entity.pdbx_description
1 polymer ?
#
loop_
_entity_poly.entity_id
_entity_poly.type
_entity_poly.pdbx_seq_one_letter_code
_entity_poly.pdbx_strand_id
1 'polypeptide(L)'
;PLIANYILRSHFESGKGVGVAVSLPKGRASLLKIRGRKAVVAGVEVIEQERSEYRCRTQMKLKIEEAEDFIDGTLGNHHLLVYADSEELADLLSELGFEVMLY
;
A
#
# COMPACT_ATOMS: atom_id res chain seq x y z
N PRO A 1 -14.29 -3.05 9.20
CA PRO A 1 -15.39 -2.32 8.50
C PRO A 1 -14.77 -1.47 7.38
N LEU A 2 -15.43 -1.30 6.24
CA LEU A 2 -15.02 -0.30 5.25
C LEU A 2 -15.34 1.09 5.83
N ILE A 3 -14.31 1.87 6.10
CA ILE A 3 -14.42 3.18 6.78
C ILE A 3 -14.49 4.36 5.81
N ALA A 4 -14.62 4.09 4.51
CA ALA A 4 -14.61 5.10 3.45
C ALA A 4 -15.62 4.77 2.35
N ASN A 5 -15.94 5.78 1.53
CA ASN A 5 -16.80 5.61 0.36
C ASN A 5 -16.25 4.54 -0.58
N TYR A 6 -17.14 3.74 -1.17
CA TYR A 6 -16.75 2.70 -2.12
C TYR A 6 -17.79 2.53 -3.22
N ILE A 7 -17.34 2.00 -4.35
CA ILE A 7 -18.22 1.47 -5.41
C ILE A 7 -17.93 -0.01 -5.62
N LEU A 8 -18.96 -0.73 -6.06
CA LEU A 8 -18.85 -2.13 -6.47
C LEU A 8 -18.71 -2.20 -7.99
N ARG A 9 -17.75 -3.00 -8.45
CA ARG A 9 -17.50 -3.23 -9.87
C ARG A 9 -17.52 -4.72 -10.15
N SER A 10 -18.05 -5.14 -11.30
CA SER A 10 -17.84 -6.51 -11.75
C SER A 10 -16.38 -6.73 -12.19
N HIS A 11 -15.91 -7.98 -12.15
CA HIS A 11 -14.58 -8.30 -12.68
C HIS A 11 -14.46 -7.93 -14.15
N PHE A 12 -13.37 -7.25 -14.51
CA PHE A 12 -13.11 -6.81 -15.87
C PHE A 12 -13.05 -8.00 -16.84
N GLU A 13 -12.42 -9.10 -16.41
CA GLU A 13 -12.09 -10.25 -17.25
C GLU A 13 -13.31 -11.10 -17.61
N SER A 14 -14.34 -11.13 -16.77
CA SER A 14 -15.46 -12.07 -16.92
C SER A 14 -16.85 -11.47 -16.73
N GLY A 15 -16.95 -10.25 -16.18
CA GLY A 15 -18.20 -9.65 -15.73
C GLY A 15 -18.84 -10.36 -14.54
N LYS A 16 -18.23 -11.42 -13.98
CA LYS A 16 -18.75 -12.22 -12.89
C LYS A 16 -18.00 -11.94 -11.59
N GLY A 17 -18.70 -11.98 -10.47
CA GLY A 17 -18.15 -11.62 -9.16
C GLY A 17 -18.02 -10.11 -8.97
N VAL A 18 -17.67 -9.68 -7.76
CA VAL A 18 -17.67 -8.26 -7.35
C VAL A 18 -16.32 -7.88 -6.76
N GLY A 19 -15.70 -6.85 -7.33
CA GLY A 19 -14.56 -6.12 -6.79
C GLY A 19 -15.03 -4.86 -6.06
N VAL A 20 -14.28 -4.48 -5.02
CA VAL A 20 -14.50 -3.23 -4.27
C VAL A 20 -13.45 -2.22 -4.72
N ALA A 21 -13.91 -1.03 -5.09
CA ALA A 21 -13.06 0.13 -5.33
C ALA A 21 -13.37 1.18 -4.26
N VAL A 22 -12.47 1.29 -3.29
CA VAL A 22 -12.57 2.21 -2.14
C VAL A 22 -11.90 3.53 -2.50
N SER A 23 -12.52 4.64 -2.07
CA SER A 23 -11.91 5.96 -2.13
C SER A 23 -11.07 6.19 -0.88
N LEU A 24 -9.76 6.07 -1.03
CA LEU A 24 -8.81 6.25 0.06
C LEU A 24 -8.30 7.71 0.09
N PRO A 25 -7.99 8.25 1.28
CA PRO A 25 -7.53 9.63 1.40
C PRO A 25 -6.16 9.85 0.72
N LYS A 26 -5.96 11.05 0.20
CA LYS A 26 -4.68 11.53 -0.33
C LYS A 26 -3.76 11.98 0.81
N GLY A 27 -2.48 12.12 0.51
CA GLY A 27 -1.48 12.67 1.42
C GLY A 27 -0.44 11.66 1.88
N ARG A 28 0.27 11.99 2.96
CA ARG A 28 1.37 11.18 3.50
C ARG A 28 0.86 9.84 4.04
N ALA A 29 1.61 8.80 3.75
CA ALA A 29 1.40 7.45 4.22
C ALA A 29 2.75 6.70 4.19
N SER A 30 2.71 5.42 4.54
CA SER A 30 3.85 4.53 4.50
C SER A 30 3.50 3.25 3.76
N LEU A 31 4.47 2.69 3.04
CA LEU A 31 4.42 1.33 2.53
C LEU A 31 5.21 0.40 3.43
N LEU A 32 4.68 -0.81 3.64
CA LEU A 32 5.28 -1.84 4.46
C LEU A 32 5.32 -3.18 3.71
N LYS A 33 6.49 -3.81 3.68
CA LYS A 33 6.68 -5.21 3.27
C LYS A 33 7.13 -6.02 4.48
N ILE A 34 6.55 -7.21 4.70
CA ILE A 34 6.95 -8.09 5.80
C ILE A 34 7.23 -9.50 5.27
N ARG A 35 8.33 -10.10 5.73
CA ARG A 35 8.63 -11.52 5.56
C ARG A 35 9.30 -12.08 6.81
N GLY A 36 8.59 -12.93 7.54
CA GLY A 36 9.08 -13.43 8.83
C GLY A 36 9.27 -12.27 9.81
N ARG A 37 10.49 -12.09 10.33
CA ARG A 37 10.87 -10.98 11.22
C ARG A 37 11.53 -9.80 10.50
N LYS A 38 11.60 -9.81 9.17
CA LYS A 38 12.15 -8.70 8.39
C LYS A 38 11.02 -7.80 7.91
N ALA A 39 11.20 -6.50 8.06
CA ALA A 39 10.29 -5.48 7.57
C ALA A 39 11.05 -4.46 6.70
N VAL A 40 10.40 -4.02 5.63
CA VAL A 40 10.84 -2.87 4.83
C VAL A 40 9.75 -1.82 4.92
N VAL A 41 10.11 -0.61 5.34
CA VAL A 41 9.21 0.53 5.44
C VAL A 41 9.69 1.61 4.48
N ALA A 42 8.77 2.25 3.76
CA ALA A 42 9.08 3.44 2.96
C ALA A 42 8.04 4.53 3.16
N GLY A 43 8.48 5.77 3.29
CA GLY A 43 7.61 6.94 3.22
C GLY A 43 7.05 7.13 1.82
N VAL A 44 5.73 7.38 1.71
CA VAL A 44 5.07 7.59 0.41
C VAL A 44 4.05 8.73 0.47
N GLU A 45 3.74 9.29 -0.70
CA GLU A 45 2.62 10.21 -0.88
C GLU A 45 1.54 9.58 -1.77
N VAL A 46 0.31 9.51 -1.24
CA VAL A 46 -0.87 9.10 -1.99
C VAL A 46 -1.34 10.29 -2.84
N ILE A 47 -1.01 10.25 -4.14
CA ILE A 47 -1.28 11.35 -5.07
C ILE A 47 -2.74 11.37 -5.50
N GLU A 48 -3.25 10.22 -5.92
CA GLU A 48 -4.62 10.08 -6.41
C GLU A 48 -5.09 8.64 -6.46
N GLN A 49 -6.41 8.49 -6.57
CA GLN A 49 -7.02 7.24 -6.97
C GLN A 49 -6.89 7.12 -8.50
N GLU A 50 -6.15 6.11 -8.95
CA GLU A 50 -6.04 5.84 -10.38
C GLU A 50 -7.32 5.15 -10.87
N ARG A 51 -7.69 5.35 -12.14
CA ARG A 51 -8.81 4.66 -12.75
C ARG A 51 -8.41 4.08 -14.10
N SER A 52 -8.21 2.77 -14.13
CA SER A 52 -8.19 1.98 -15.35
C SER A 52 -9.47 1.17 -15.48
N GLU A 53 -10.06 1.16 -16.68
CA GLU A 53 -11.19 0.29 -17.00
C GLU A 53 -10.76 -1.19 -17.12
N TYR A 54 -9.45 -1.47 -17.26
CA TYR A 54 -8.87 -2.81 -17.28
C TYR A 54 -8.60 -3.40 -15.89
N ARG A 55 -9.01 -2.71 -14.82
CA ARG A 55 -8.80 -3.14 -13.43
C ARG A 55 -10.07 -2.89 -12.61
N CYS A 56 -10.51 -3.88 -11.85
CA CYS A 56 -11.83 -3.90 -11.19
C CYS A 56 -11.81 -3.62 -9.68
N ARG A 57 -10.64 -3.31 -9.10
CA ARG A 57 -10.44 -3.07 -7.66
C ARG A 57 -9.95 -1.65 -7.39
N THR A 58 -9.80 -1.30 -6.10
CA THR A 58 -9.09 -0.09 -5.66
C THR A 58 -7.75 0.02 -6.37
N GLN A 59 -7.47 1.20 -6.91
CA GLN A 59 -6.27 1.53 -7.65
C GLN A 59 -5.74 2.86 -7.13
N MET A 60 -4.47 2.94 -6.83
CA MET A 60 -3.84 4.10 -6.21
C MET A 60 -2.56 4.44 -6.95
N LYS A 61 -2.31 5.73 -7.13
CA LYS A 61 -1.03 6.24 -7.61
C LYS A 61 -0.26 6.81 -6.43
N LEU A 62 0.92 6.27 -6.20
CA LEU A 62 1.80 6.64 -5.09
C LEU A 62 3.05 7.31 -5.66
N LYS A 63 3.56 8.31 -4.94
CA LYS A 63 4.89 8.88 -5.15
C LYS A 63 5.81 8.36 -4.05
N ILE A 64 7.00 7.91 -4.43
CA ILE A 64 8.04 7.37 -3.57
C ILE A 64 9.34 7.99 -4.05
N GLU A 65 10.15 8.55 -3.15
CA GLU A 65 11.40 9.21 -3.53
C GLU A 65 12.47 8.17 -3.93
N GLU A 66 12.69 7.13 -3.09
CA GLU A 66 13.65 6.05 -3.33
C GLU A 66 12.98 4.77 -3.86
N ALA A 67 12.22 4.91 -4.96
CA ALA A 67 11.38 3.83 -5.47
C ALA A 67 12.17 2.57 -5.89
N GLU A 68 13.36 2.75 -6.46
CA GLU A 68 14.22 1.65 -6.94
C GLU A 68 14.70 0.79 -5.76
N ASP A 69 15.29 1.41 -4.75
CA ASP A 69 15.77 0.74 -3.55
C ASP A 69 14.64 0.02 -2.79
N PHE A 70 13.47 0.67 -2.67
CA PHE A 70 12.31 0.03 -2.07
C PHE A 70 11.84 -1.18 -2.88
N ILE A 71 11.74 -1.08 -4.21
CA ILE A 71 11.29 -2.18 -5.08
C ILE A 71 12.27 -3.35 -5.02
N ASP A 72 13.56 -3.07 -5.08
CA ASP A 72 14.65 -4.05 -5.05
C ASP A 72 14.86 -4.67 -3.67
N GLY A 73 14.35 -4.04 -2.60
CA GLY A 73 14.12 -4.66 -1.29
C GLY A 73 13.20 -5.89 -1.40
N THR A 74 13.79 -7.06 -1.65
CA THR A 74 13.16 -8.32 -2.10
C THR A 74 12.29 -9.08 -1.07
N LEU A 75 11.31 -8.41 -0.44
CA LEU A 75 10.34 -9.09 0.45
C LEU A 75 9.05 -9.53 -0.25
N GLY A 76 8.92 -9.33 -1.56
CA GLY A 76 7.77 -9.74 -2.38
C GLY A 76 6.98 -8.55 -2.95
N ASN A 77 5.91 -8.86 -3.68
CA ASN A 77 5.06 -7.89 -4.37
C ASN A 77 3.81 -7.47 -3.58
N HIS A 78 3.56 -8.07 -2.41
CA HIS A 78 2.45 -7.69 -1.53
C HIS A 78 2.93 -6.64 -0.54
N HIS A 79 2.35 -5.44 -0.63
CA HIS A 79 2.68 -4.30 0.22
C HIS A 79 1.44 -3.87 0.99
N LEU A 80 1.64 -3.36 2.21
CA LEU A 80 0.60 -2.74 3.01
C LEU A 80 0.76 -1.22 2.90
N LEU A 81 -0.32 -0.53 2.54
CA LEU A 81 -0.42 0.92 2.65
C LEU A 81 -0.95 1.26 4.05
N VAL A 82 -0.19 2.03 4.81
CA VAL A 82 -0.49 2.41 6.19
C VAL A 82 -0.53 3.92 6.29
N TYR A 83 -1.63 4.48 6.78
CA TYR A 83 -1.76 5.91 7.04
C TYR A 83 -1.12 6.29 8.38
N ALA A 84 0.20 6.18 8.42
CA ALA A 84 1.06 6.57 9.53
C ALA A 84 2.40 7.07 8.98
N ASP A 85 3.13 7.84 9.79
CA ASP A 85 4.49 8.24 9.46
C ASP A 85 5.42 7.02 9.40
N SER A 86 6.43 7.07 8.52
CA SER A 86 7.31 5.93 8.27
C SER A 86 8.31 5.69 9.40
N GLU A 87 8.75 6.75 10.09
CA GLU A 87 9.63 6.63 11.26
C GLU A 87 8.85 6.03 12.43
N GLU A 88 7.65 6.56 12.72
CA GLU A 88 6.78 6.02 13.77
C GLU A 88 6.44 4.54 13.54
N LEU A 89 6.18 4.15 12.29
CA LEU A 89 5.90 2.77 11.93
C LEU A 89 7.14 1.87 12.07
N ALA A 90 8.32 2.37 11.69
CA ALA A 90 9.58 1.65 11.81
C ALA A 90 9.98 1.44 13.28
N ASP A 91 9.78 2.44 14.13
CA ASP A 91 10.04 2.37 15.57
C ASP A 91 9.13 1.32 16.22
N LEU A 92 7.82 1.35 15.94
CA LEU A 92 6.88 0.35 16.44
C LEU A 92 7.28 -1.08 16.02
N LEU A 93 7.66 -1.29 14.76
CA LEU A 93 8.08 -2.59 14.28
C LEU A 93 9.37 -3.07 14.98
N SER A 94 10.31 -2.17 15.22
CA SER A 94 11.55 -2.46 15.93
C SER A 94 11.28 -2.85 17.38
N GLU A 95 10.40 -2.15 18.08
CA GLU A 95 9.94 -2.50 19.44
C GLU A 95 9.28 -3.88 19.51
N LEU A 96 8.56 -4.27 18.44
CA LEU A 96 7.96 -5.59 18.30
C LEU A 96 8.97 -6.70 17.91
N GLY A 97 10.25 -6.35 17.76
CA GLY A 97 11.35 -7.26 17.47
C GLY A 97 11.46 -7.64 15.99
N PHE A 98 11.14 -6.71 15.08
CA PHE A 98 11.44 -6.86 13.66
C PHE A 98 12.81 -6.24 13.31
N GLU A 99 13.49 -6.83 12.34
CA GLU A 99 14.61 -6.23 11.64
C GLU A 99 14.06 -5.28 10.57
N VAL A 100 14.16 -3.97 10.80
CA VAL A 100 13.56 -2.95 9.94
C VAL A 100 14.60 -2.31 9.02
N MET A 101 14.28 -2.21 7.74
CA MET A 101 14.96 -1.36 6.77
C MET A 101 14.01 -0.22 6.40
N LEU A 102 14.43 1.02 6.66
CA LEU A 102 13.65 2.23 6.41
C LEU A 102 14.23 2.97 5.19
N TYR A 103 13.34 3.39 4.29
CA TYR A 103 13.61 4.17 3.08
C TYR A 103 12.72 5.43 3.04
#